data_AF-A0A520JEL8-F1
#
_entry.id   AF-A0A520JEL8-F1
#
_cell.length_a   1.000
_cell.length_b   1.000
_cell.length_c   1.000
_cell.angle_alpha   90.00
_cell.angle_beta   90.00
_cell.angle_gamma   90.00
#
_symmetry.space_group_name_H-M   'P 1'
#
loop_
_entity.id
_entity.type
_entity.pdbx_description
1 polymer ?
#
loop_
_entity_poly.entity_id
_entity_poly.type
_entity_poly.pdbx_seq_one_letter_code
_entity_poly.pdbx_strand_id
1 'polypeptide(L)' 'LKLFLGSFRNHAAFHEDCTVGIGMRLFDEMKPAWLRIGGYWYPRGGIPIDVFWQSAAPPADLWLPDQGVSSYRGRG' A
#
# COMPACT_ATOMS: atom_id res chain seq x y z
N LEU A 1 -3.70 -14.79 -0.93
CA LEU A 1 -3.66 -13.33 -1.21
C LEU A 1 -4.68 -12.86 -2.26
N LYS A 2 -4.72 -13.43 -3.48
CA LYS A 2 -5.62 -12.97 -4.58
C LYS A 2 -7.08 -12.77 -4.17
N LEU A 3 -7.69 -13.75 -3.50
CA LEU A 3 -9.09 -13.67 -3.06
C LEU A 3 -9.31 -12.60 -1.99
N PHE A 4 -8.34 -12.41 -1.09
CA PHE A 4 -8.39 -11.38 -0.05
C PHE A 4 -8.36 -9.97 -0.65
N LEU A 5 -7.46 -9.69 -1.60
CA LEU A 5 -7.48 -8.39 -2.30
C LEU A 5 -8.79 -8.22 -3.10
N GLY A 6 -9.31 -9.30 -3.67
CA GLY A 6 -10.59 -9.31 -4.37
C GLY A 6 -11.80 -8.94 -3.51
N SER A 7 -11.78 -9.20 -2.20
CA SER A 7 -12.92 -8.88 -1.31
C SER A 7 -13.13 -7.37 -1.10
N PHE A 8 -12.15 -6.53 -1.44
CA PHE A 8 -12.26 -5.07 -1.35
C PHE A 8 -12.96 -4.43 -2.56
N ARG A 9 -13.31 -5.20 -3.59
CA ARG A 9 -13.91 -4.68 -4.84
C ARG A 9 -15.15 -3.81 -4.61
N ASN A 10 -16.00 -4.18 -3.65
CA ASN A 10 -17.23 -3.46 -3.32
C ASN A 10 -17.20 -2.93 -1.88
N HIS A 11 -16.01 -2.65 -1.35
CA HIS A 11 -15.82 -2.12 -0.02
C HIS A 11 -15.52 -0.61 -0.10
N ALA A 12 -16.39 0.21 0.47
CA ALA A 12 -16.21 1.66 0.48
C ALA A 12 -15.30 2.06 1.65
N ALA A 13 -14.13 2.60 1.33
CA ALA A 13 -13.17 3.13 2.28
C ALA A 13 -12.34 4.23 1.62
N PHE A 14 -11.70 5.07 2.43
CA PHE A 14 -10.63 5.94 1.94
C PHE A 14 -9.44 5.10 1.45
N HIS A 15 -8.65 5.67 0.55
CA HIS A 15 -7.49 4.99 -0.03
C HIS A 15 -6.46 4.59 1.05
N GLU A 16 -6.32 5.44 2.05
CA GLU A 16 -5.48 5.27 3.23
C GLU A 16 -5.96 4.09 4.08
N ASP A 17 -7.23 4.11 4.47
CA ASP A 17 -7.84 3.06 5.30
C ASP A 17 -7.80 1.69 4.59
N CYS A 18 -8.11 1.66 3.30
CA CYS A 18 -8.03 0.44 2.49
C CYS A 18 -6.60 -0.11 2.43
N THR A 19 -5.62 0.75 2.12
CA THR A 19 -4.22 0.32 1.94
C THR A 19 -3.59 -0.11 3.27
N VAL A 20 -3.72 0.72 4.31
CA VAL A 20 -3.16 0.43 5.63
C VAL A 20 -3.86 -0.76 6.27
N GLY A 21 -5.18 -0.86 6.15
CA GLY A 21 -5.97 -1.98 6.66
C GLY A 21 -5.57 -3.33 6.05
N ILE A 22 -5.32 -3.38 4.73
CA ILE A 22 -4.74 -4.57 4.08
C ILE A 22 -3.39 -4.91 4.69
N GLY A 23 -2.49 -3.92 4.84
CA GLY A 23 -1.15 -4.12 5.40
C GLY A 23 -1.17 -4.66 6.84
N MET A 24 -1.96 -4.04 7.71
CA MET A 24 -2.12 -4.47 9.11
C MET A 24 -2.70 -5.88 9.18
N ARG A 25 -3.75 -6.18 8.40
CA ARG A 25 -4.35 -7.53 8.40
C ARG A 25 -3.35 -8.60 7.96
N LEU A 26 -2.53 -8.33 6.95
CA LEU A 26 -1.48 -9.26 6.52
C LEU A 26 -0.40 -9.42 7.60
N PHE A 27 -0.01 -8.33 8.27
CA PHE A 27 0.98 -8.38 9.35
C PHE A 27 0.50 -9.25 10.50
N ASP A 28 -0.74 -9.06 10.96
CA ASP A 28 -1.30 -9.79 12.09
C ASP A 28 -1.43 -11.30 11.81
N GLU A 29 -1.86 -11.65 10.59
CA GLU A 29 -2.10 -13.05 10.21
C GLU A 29 -0.80 -13.80 9.89
N MET A 30 0.15 -13.17 9.22
CA MET A 30 1.41 -13.82 8.81
C MET A 30 2.49 -13.74 9.88
N LYS A 31 2.38 -12.79 10.82
CA LYS A 31 3.39 -12.46 11.83
C LYS A 31 4.80 -12.32 11.24
N PRO A 32 5.00 -11.51 10.19
CA PRO A 32 6.30 -11.35 9.57
C PRO A 32 7.23 -10.55 10.49
N ALA A 33 8.54 -10.72 10.36
CA ALA A 33 9.51 -9.88 11.07
C ALA A 33 9.37 -8.39 10.69
N TRP A 34 9.02 -8.13 9.43
CA TRP A 34 8.77 -6.79 8.90
C TRP A 34 7.87 -6.86 7.66
N LEU A 35 7.00 -5.88 7.47
CA LEU A 35 6.15 -5.75 6.29
C LEU A 35 6.05 -4.28 5.88
N ARG A 36 6.10 -4.01 4.57
CA ARG A 36 5.75 -2.73 3.95
C ARG A 36 4.65 -2.93 2.92
N ILE A 37 3.72 -1.99 2.87
CA ILE A 37 2.73 -1.88 1.79
C ILE A 37 2.77 -0.47 1.20
N GLY A 38 2.59 -0.41 -0.12
CA GLY A 38 2.43 0.83 -0.88
C GLY A 38 1.15 0.75 -1.72
N GLY A 39 0.29 1.76 -1.62
CA GLY A 39 -0.92 1.90 -2.43
C GLY A 39 -0.81 3.12 -3.32
N TYR A 40 -0.78 2.91 -4.64
CA TYR A 40 -0.64 3.98 -5.63
C TYR A 40 -1.95 4.14 -6.38
N TRP A 41 -2.71 5.17 -6.01
CA TRP A 41 -4.08 5.34 -6.48
C TRP A 41 -4.13 6.29 -7.66
N TYR A 42 -4.95 5.92 -8.66
CA TYR A 42 -5.18 6.80 -9.79
C TYR A 42 -5.76 8.14 -9.32
N PRO A 43 -5.27 9.27 -9.88
CA PRO A 43 -5.71 10.58 -9.47
C PRO A 43 -7.22 10.79 -9.54
N ARG A 44 -7.71 11.66 -8.66
CA ARG A 44 -9.05 12.24 -8.72
C ARG A 44 -8.88 13.75 -8.64
N GLY A 45 -9.47 14.48 -9.59
CA GLY A 45 -9.21 15.92 -9.74
C GLY A 45 -7.74 16.27 -10.06
N GLY A 46 -6.99 15.35 -10.70
CA GLY A 46 -5.58 15.56 -11.05
C GLY A 46 -4.59 15.35 -9.91
N ILE A 47 -5.05 14.99 -8.71
CA ILE A 47 -4.21 14.78 -7.52
C ILE A 47 -4.09 13.26 -7.24
N PRO A 48 -2.88 12.66 -7.32
CA PRO A 48 -2.65 11.27 -6.90
C PRO A 48 -2.70 11.15 -5.38
N ILE A 49 -2.97 9.94 -4.90
CA ILE A 49 -2.85 9.60 -3.48
C ILE A 49 -1.94 8.37 -3.40
N ASP A 50 -0.75 8.58 -2.86
CA ASP A 50 0.22 7.52 -2.61
C ASP A 50 0.28 7.27 -1.11
N VAL A 51 -0.02 6.04 -0.71
CA VAL A 51 -0.09 5.62 0.70
C VAL A 51 1.05 4.67 1.00
N PHE A 52 1.81 4.96 2.05
CA PHE A 52 2.93 4.13 2.49
C PHE A 52 2.77 3.77 3.97
N TRP A 53 2.91 2.48 4.28
CA TRP A 53 2.94 1.99 5.65
C TRP A 53 3.94 0.86 5.79
N GLN A 54 4.60 0.81 6.95
CA GLN A 54 5.50 -0.27 7.34
C GLN A 54 5.36 -0.55 8.84
N SER A 55 5.50 -1.82 9.23
CA SER A 55 5.27 -2.26 10.61
C SER A 55 6.27 -1.72 11.61
N ALA A 56 7.49 -1.42 11.16
CA ALA A 56 8.57 -0.82 11.94
C ALA A 56 9.61 -0.19 11.00
N ALA A 57 10.68 0.38 11.56
CA ALA A 57 11.87 0.70 10.78
C ALA A 57 12.37 -0.56 10.04
N PRO A 58 12.81 -0.44 8.77
CA PRO A 58 13.38 -1.57 8.04
C PRO A 58 14.58 -2.15 8.80
N PRO A 59 14.71 -3.50 8.89
CA PRO A 59 15.92 -4.12 9.41
C PRO A 59 17.17 -3.61 8.68
N ALA A 60 18.27 -3.43 9.41
CA ALA A 60 19.46 -2.74 8.91
C ALA A 60 20.12 -3.41 7.69
N ASP A 61 19.96 -4.73 7.58
CA ASP A 61 20.49 -5.58 6.52
C ASP A 61 19.43 -5.94 5.45
N LEU A 62 18.22 -5.40 5.55
CA LEU A 62 17.18 -5.64 4.56
C LEU A 62 17.50 -4.89 3.27
N TRP A 63 17.69 -5.64 2.19
CA TRP A 63 17.68 -5.05 0.86
C TRP A 63 16.28 -4.53 0.52
N LEU A 64 16.11 -3.21 0.54
CA LEU A 64 14.84 -2.54 0.27
C LEU A 64 14.96 -1.65 -0.96
N PRO A 65 14.57 -2.13 -2.16
CA PRO A 65 14.65 -1.31 -3.36
C PRO A 65 13.64 -0.15 -3.33
N ASP A 66 13.95 0.87 -4.13
CA ASP A 66 12.99 1.89 -4.49
C ASP A 66 11.76 1.27 -5.16
N GLN A 67 10.61 1.88 -4.96
CA GLN A 67 9.34 1.37 -5.47
C GLN A 67 9.21 1.51 -6.99
N GLY A 68 10.02 2.35 -7.63
CA GLY A 68 10.02 2.55 -9.07
C GLY A 68 8.74 3.19 -9.60
N VAL A 69 7.92 3.78 -8.73
CA VAL A 69 6.66 4.43 -9.12
C VAL A 69 6.96 5.84 -9.58
N SER A 70 6.70 6.09 -10.86
CA SER A 70 6.83 7.43 -11.42
C SER A 70 5.80 8.36 -10.78
N SER A 71 6.24 9.57 -10.38
CA SER A 71 5.34 10.64 -9.98
C SER A 71 4.28 10.85 -11.06
N TYR A 72 3.01 10.96 -10.68
CA TYR A 72 1.95 11.23 -11.63
C TYR A 72 2.26 12.49 -12.44
N ARG A 73 2.30 12.36 -13.76
CA ARG A 73 2.32 13.47 -14.69
C ARG A 73 0.90 13.61 -15.24
N GLY A 74 0.22 14.68 -14.87
CA GLY A 74 -1.09 15.03 -15.42
C GLY A 74 -1.06 14.92 -16.94
N ARG A 75 -1.92 14.06 -17.50
CA ARG A 75 -2.19 14.06 -18.94
C ARG A 75 -3.31 15.06 -19.17
N GLY A 76 -2.98 16.20 -19.77
CA GLY A 76 -3.88 16.86 -20.70
C GLY A 76 -3.95 16.05 -21.98
#